data_AF-A0A2S7IUL6-F1
#
_entry.id   AF-A0A2S7IUL6-F1
#
_cell.length_a   1.000
_cell.length_b   1.000
_cell.length_c   1.000
_cell.angle_alpha   90.00
_cell.angle_beta   90.00
_cell.angle_gamma   90.00
#
_symmetry.space_group_name_H-M   'P 1'
#
loop_
_entity.id
_entity.type
_entity.pdbx_description
1 polymer ?
#
loop_
_entity_poly.entity_id
_entity_poly.type
_entity_poly.pdbx_seq_one_letter_code
_entity_poly.pdbx_strand_id
1 'polypeptide(L)' 'MTEQRIDAHIYVDRLRQIQGKGDTELQHVHADDVLCDLLKRLGFEAVVDEFEKVDKWYA' A
#
# COMPACT_ATOMS: atom_id res chain seq x y z
N MET A 1 -8.27 23.13 9.55
CA MET A 1 -8.12 21.85 8.85
C MET A 1 -7.59 20.88 9.89
N THR A 2 -8.41 19.95 10.38
CA THR A 2 -7.96 18.97 11.38
C THR A 2 -6.96 18.03 10.71
N GLU A 3 -5.71 18.07 11.15
CA GLU A 3 -4.71 17.05 10.78
C GLU A 3 -5.23 15.71 11.30
N GLN A 4 -5.73 14.88 10.39
CA GLN A 4 -6.09 13.51 10.72
C GLN A 4 -4.78 12.76 10.97
N ARG A 5 -4.48 12.45 12.23
CA ARG A 5 -3.31 11.65 12.59
C ARG A 5 -3.39 10.28 11.91
N ILE A 6 -2.37 9.95 11.14
CA ILE A 6 -2.20 8.63 10.54
C ILE A 6 -1.71 7.68 11.63
N ASP A 7 -2.45 6.60 11.89
CA ASP A 7 -2.00 5.53 12.77
C ASP A 7 -1.31 4.44 11.94
N ALA A 8 0.00 4.31 12.13
CA ALA A 8 0.81 3.32 11.44
C ALA A 8 0.38 1.88 11.75
N HIS A 9 -0.22 1.61 12.92
CA HIS A 9 -0.63 0.26 13.31
C HIS A 9 -1.67 -0.33 12.36
N ILE A 10 -2.57 0.49 11.80
CA ILE A 10 -3.58 0.06 10.83
C ILE A 10 -2.92 -0.56 9.60
N TYR A 11 -1.84 0.05 9.08
CA TYR A 11 -1.14 -0.45 7.88
C TYR A 11 -0.26 -1.64 8.20
N VAL A 12 0.38 -1.64 9.38
CA VAL A 12 1.15 -2.79 9.85
C VAL A 12 0.25 -4.03 9.94
N ASP A 13 -0.95 -3.90 10.51
CA ASP A 13 -1.88 -5.02 10.63
C ASP A 13 -2.45 -5.46 9.28
N ARG A 14 -2.74 -4.53 8.36
CA ARG A 14 -3.11 -4.87 6.97
C ARG A 14 -2.00 -5.65 6.25
N LEU A 15 -0.74 -5.22 6.39
CA LEU A 15 0.40 -5.95 5.81
C LEU A 15 0.57 -7.34 6.43
N ARG A 16 0.34 -7.49 7.73
CA ARG A 16 0.37 -8.81 8.40
C ARG A 16 -0.72 -9.74 7.90
N GLN A 17 -1.91 -9.23 7.60
CA GLN A 17 -3.02 -10.02 7.05
C GLN A 17 -2.73 -10.56 5.64
N ILE A 18 -1.88 -9.87 4.89
CA ILE A 18 -1.47 -10.29 3.54
C ILE A 18 -0.42 -11.42 3.61
N GLN A 19 0.37 -11.49 4.69
CA GLN A 19 1.36 -12.56 4.88
C GLN A 19 0.67 -13.91 5.04
N GLY A 20 1.00 -14.90 4.21
CA GLY A 20 0.41 -16.23 4.36
C GLY A 20 0.78 -17.22 3.26
N LYS A 21 0.10 -18.37 3.28
CA LYS A 21 0.13 -19.35 2.19
C LYS A 21 -0.95 -18.97 1.17
N GLY A 22 -0.54 -18.68 -0.05
CA GLY A 22 -1.42 -18.22 -1.11
C GLY A 22 -0.61 -17.87 -2.35
N ASP A 23 -1.27 -17.23 -3.30
CA ASP A 23 -0.62 -16.70 -4.49
C ASP A 23 0.25 -15.50 -4.10
N THR A 24 1.56 -15.65 -4.28
CA THR A 24 2.56 -14.63 -3.93
C THR A 24 2.42 -13.38 -4.80
N GLU A 25 2.01 -13.50 -6.06
CA GLU A 25 1.78 -12.34 -6.92
C GLU A 25 0.60 -11.52 -6.39
N LEU A 26 -0.52 -12.18 -6.03
CA LEU A 26 -1.65 -11.50 -5.42
C LEU A 26 -1.31 -10.87 -4.06
N GLN A 27 -0.44 -11.49 -3.27
CA GLN A 27 0.06 -10.90 -2.02
C GLN A 27 0.83 -9.61 -2.29
N HIS A 28 1.66 -9.57 -3.32
CA HIS A 28 2.40 -8.37 -3.69
C HIS A 28 1.49 -7.25 -4.23
N VAL A 29 0.47 -7.59 -5.04
CA VAL A 29 -0.56 -6.63 -5.48
C VAL A 29 -1.22 -5.98 -4.26
N HIS A 30 -1.69 -6.78 -3.31
CA HIS A 30 -2.35 -6.26 -2.12
C HIS A 30 -1.40 -5.45 -1.23
N ALA A 31 -0.12 -5.83 -1.15
CA ALA A 31 0.87 -5.08 -0.39
C ALA A 31 1.11 -3.69 -1.01
N ASP A 32 1.21 -3.60 -2.33
CA ASP A 32 1.33 -2.34 -3.05
C ASP A 32 0.13 -1.43 -2.78
N ASP A 33 -1.09 -1.98 -2.79
CA ASP A 33 -2.31 -1.21 -2.50
C ASP A 33 -2.28 -0.60 -1.08
N VAL A 34 -1.82 -1.37 -0.09
CA VAL A 34 -1.71 -0.89 1.30
C VAL A 34 -0.68 0.24 1.41
N LEU A 35 0.45 0.12 0.72
CA LEU A 35 1.50 1.14 0.73
C LEU A 35 1.08 2.40 -0.02
N CYS A 36 0.38 2.26 -1.14
CA CYS A 36 -0.17 3.37 -1.93
C CYS A 36 -1.17 4.19 -1.10
N ASP A 37 -2.10 3.54 -0.38
CA ASP A 37 -3.05 4.22 0.51
C ASP A 37 -2.35 4.99 1.64
N LEU A 38 -1.31 4.41 2.25
CA LEU A 38 -0.49 5.10 3.25
C LEU A 38 0.17 6.35 2.68
N LEU A 39 0.81 6.22 1.51
CA LEU A 39 1.52 7.33 0.86
C LEU A 39 0.57 8.44 0.43
N LYS A 40 -0.60 8.12 -0.13
CA LYS A 40 -1.63 9.12 -0.46
C LYS A 40 -2.05 9.90 0.79
N ARG A 41 -2.31 9.22 1.91
CA ARG A 41 -2.66 9.88 3.19
C ARG A 41 -1.54 10.71 3.79
N LEU A 42 -0.29 10.34 3.56
CA LEU A 42 0.89 11.14 3.92
C LEU A 42 1.09 12.38 3.01
N GLY A 43 0.28 12.54 1.96
CA GLY A 43 0.34 13.67 1.03
C GLY A 43 1.21 13.43 -0.20
N PHE A 44 1.60 12.18 -0.48
CA PHE A 44 2.43 11.80 -1.63
C PHE A 44 1.60 11.30 -2.82
N GLU A 45 0.38 11.79 -3.00
CA GLU A 45 -0.54 11.32 -4.05
C GLU A 45 0.08 11.37 -5.45
N ALA A 46 0.74 12.49 -5.82
CA ALA A 46 1.40 12.63 -7.10
C ALA A 46 2.52 11.60 -7.35
N VAL A 47 3.18 11.10 -6.30
CA VAL A 47 4.19 10.03 -6.42
C VAL A 47 3.49 8.70 -6.70
N VAL A 48 2.37 8.44 -6.02
CA VAL A 48 1.61 7.21 -6.21
C VAL A 48 0.98 7.16 -7.60
N ASP A 49 0.49 8.29 -8.12
CA ASP A 49 -0.06 8.38 -9.47
C ASP A 49 0.97 8.01 -10.55
N GLU A 50 2.25 8.37 -10.38
CA GLU A 50 3.30 7.94 -11.30
C GLU A 50 3.70 6.48 -11.08
N PHE A 51 3.71 6.00 -9.83
CA PHE A 51 3.98 4.59 -9.51
C PHE A 51 2.94 3.64 -10.12
N GLU A 52 1.66 4.00 -10.08
CA GLU A 52 0.56 3.20 -10.66
C GLU A 52 0.66 3.04 -12.19
N LYS A 53 1.44 3.89 -12.89
CA LYS A 53 1.69 3.78 -14.33
C LYS A 53 2.84 2.84 -14.69
N VAL A 54 3.66 2.44 -13.72
CA VAL A 54 4.79 1.54 -13.94
C VAL A 54 4.24 0.14 -14.19
N ASP A 55 4.67 -0.51 -15.27
CA ASP A 55 4.34 -1.91 -15.53
C ASP A 55 4.83 -2.77 -14.35
N LYS A 56 3.88 -3.37 -13.65
CA LYS A 56 4.14 -4.23 -12.51
C LYS A 56 4.40 -5.64 -13.00
N TRP A 57 5.61 -6.13 -12.74
CA TRP A 57 5.94 -7.54 -12.89
C TRP A 57 5.96 -8.19 -11.51
N TYR A 58 5.00 -9.07 -11.27
CA TYR A 58 5.03 -9.98 -10.13
C TYR A 58 5.51 -11.34 -10.67
N ALA A 59 6.41 -12.00 -9.94
CA ALA A 59 7.21 -13.14 -10.40
C ALA A 59 6.73 -14.48 -9.83
#